data_AF-A0A924Q123-F1
#
_entry.id   AF-A0A924Q123-F1
#
_cell.length_a   1.000
_cell.length_b   1.000
_cell.length_c   1.000
_cell.angle_alpha   90.00
_cell.angle_beta   90.00
_cell.angle_gamma   90.00
#
_symmetry.space_group_name_H-M   'P 1'
#
loop_
_entity.id
_entity.type
_entity.pdbx_description
1 polymer ?
#
loop_
_entity_poly.entity_id
_entity_poly.type
_entity_poly.pdbx_seq_one_letter_code
_entity_poly.pdbx_strand_id
1 'polypeptide(L)'
;MTGDLLGAEHVFPWMWDDYAGLRAHRDAAHLLAQHSWPRLSDADRLARNEVPVAATVYVDDVYVERSFAEETARGVRGLRAWVTNEYAHNGLRADGERILGRLLDMVRGRA
;
A
#
# COMPACT_ATOMS: atom_id res chain seq x y z
N MET A 1 -7.05 -16.33 -22.08
CA MET A 1 -7.51 -15.51 -20.94
C MET A 1 -7.69 -14.09 -21.45
N THR A 2 -8.93 -13.66 -21.62
CA THR A 2 -9.30 -12.24 -21.75
C THR A 2 -8.87 -11.54 -20.47
N GLY A 3 -8.01 -10.53 -20.59
CA GLY A 3 -7.34 -9.86 -19.47
C GLY A 3 -8.21 -8.84 -18.74
N ASP A 4 -9.45 -9.21 -18.42
CA ASP A 4 -10.50 -8.24 -18.05
C ASP A 4 -10.66 -8.00 -16.53
N LEU A 5 -9.69 -8.37 -15.68
CA LEU A 5 -9.92 -8.34 -14.21
C LEU A 5 -8.70 -8.03 -13.33
N LEU A 6 -7.82 -7.09 -13.66
CA LEU A 6 -6.81 -6.65 -12.68
C LEU A 6 -6.70 -5.12 -12.61
N GLY A 7 -7.79 -4.45 -12.24
CA GLY A 7 -7.73 -3.08 -11.73
C GLY A 7 -7.12 -3.00 -10.33
N ALA A 8 -6.99 -4.13 -9.61
CA ALA A 8 -6.68 -4.13 -8.19
C ALA A 8 -7.65 -3.18 -7.44
N GLU A 9 -7.14 -2.16 -6.75
CA GLU A 9 -7.93 -1.09 -6.11
C GLU A 9 -8.15 0.15 -7.00
N HIS A 10 -7.68 0.13 -8.25
CA HIS A 10 -7.83 1.28 -9.16
C HIS A 10 -9.27 1.42 -9.64
N VAL A 11 -9.80 2.63 -9.45
CA VAL A 11 -11.10 3.06 -9.96
C VAL A 11 -10.87 3.93 -11.19
N PHE A 12 -11.37 3.49 -12.34
CA PHE A 12 -11.22 4.21 -13.61
C PHE A 12 -12.48 5.01 -13.97
N PRO A 13 -12.36 6.14 -14.70
CA PRO A 13 -13.50 6.98 -15.04
C PRO A 13 -14.65 6.24 -15.77
N TRP A 14 -14.32 5.29 -16.65
CA TRP A 14 -15.30 4.53 -17.42
C TRP A 14 -16.13 3.56 -16.57
N MET A 15 -15.64 3.16 -15.38
CA MET A 15 -16.38 2.26 -14.49
C MET A 15 -17.71 2.88 -14.02
N TRP A 16 -17.76 4.21 -13.94
CA TRP A 16 -18.97 4.95 -13.56
C TRP A 16 -20.04 4.95 -14.65
N ASP A 17 -19.67 4.68 -15.91
CA ASP A 17 -20.61 4.57 -17.03
C ASP A 17 -21.08 3.12 -17.20
N ASP A 18 -20.13 2.18 -17.14
CA ASP A 18 -20.35 0.75 -17.41
C ASP A 18 -21.07 0.04 -16.25
N TYR A 19 -20.73 0.36 -14.99
CA TYR A 19 -21.28 -0.34 -13.84
C TYR A 19 -22.55 0.33 -13.33
N ALA A 20 -23.67 -0.36 -13.47
CA ALA A 20 -24.99 0.17 -13.15
C ALA A 20 -25.14 0.68 -11.71
N GLY A 21 -24.54 -0.02 -10.74
CA GLY A 21 -24.56 0.37 -9.34
C GLY A 21 -23.72 1.61 -9.02
N LEU A 22 -22.81 2.01 -9.91
CA LEU A 22 -21.94 3.16 -9.73
C LEU A 22 -22.46 4.43 -10.42
N ARG A 23 -23.30 4.32 -11.46
CA ARG A 23 -23.78 5.47 -12.28
C ARG A 23 -24.29 6.65 -11.48
N ALA A 24 -25.05 6.41 -10.40
CA ALA A 24 -25.62 7.47 -9.57
C ALA A 24 -24.55 8.33 -8.86
N HIS A 25 -23.32 7.84 -8.76
CA HIS A 25 -22.20 8.50 -8.07
C HIS A 25 -21.18 9.12 -9.04
N ARG A 26 -21.42 9.03 -10.36
CA ARG A 26 -20.49 9.49 -11.40
C ARG A 26 -20.01 10.92 -11.19
N ASP A 27 -20.94 11.85 -11.00
CA ASP A 27 -20.61 13.28 -10.89
C ASP A 27 -19.80 13.56 -9.62
N ALA A 28 -20.18 12.94 -8.49
CA ALA A 28 -19.42 13.05 -7.24
C ALA A 28 -18.00 12.49 -7.39
N ALA A 29 -17.85 11.34 -8.05
CA ALA A 29 -16.54 10.75 -8.31
C ALA A 29 -15.65 11.65 -9.20
N HIS A 30 -16.22 12.27 -10.23
CA HIS A 30 -15.47 13.21 -11.09
C HIS A 30 -15.07 14.48 -10.34
N LEU A 31 -15.91 15.00 -9.44
CA LEU A 31 -15.56 16.13 -8.58
C LEU A 31 -14.41 15.76 -7.63
N LEU A 32 -14.47 14.58 -7.01
CA LEU A 32 -13.40 14.09 -6.12
C LEU A 32 -12.09 13.85 -6.87
N ALA A 33 -12.14 13.34 -8.10
CA ALA A 33 -10.96 13.11 -8.93
C ALA A 33 -10.24 14.42 -9.31
N GLN A 34 -10.98 15.54 -9.40
CA GLN A 34 -10.42 16.88 -9.66
C GLN A 34 -9.98 17.60 -8.38
N HIS A 35 -10.30 17.06 -7.21
CA HIS A 35 -9.91 17.67 -5.95
C HIS A 35 -8.39 17.58 -5.77
N SER A 36 -7.75 18.73 -5.59
CA SER A 36 -6.34 18.77 -5.23
C SER A 36 -6.18 18.41 -3.76
N TRP A 37 -5.65 17.22 -3.50
CA TRP A 37 -5.35 16.75 -2.15
C TRP A 37 -4.05 17.39 -1.65
N PRO A 38 -3.96 17.72 -0.34
CA PRO A 38 -2.71 18.18 0.23
C PRO A 38 -1.65 17.07 0.17
N ARG A 39 -0.38 17.46 0.21
CA ARG A 39 0.72 16.50 0.34
C ARG A 39 0.58 15.75 1.67
N LEU A 40 0.31 14.45 1.60
CA LEU A 40 0.09 13.60 2.78
C LEU A 40 1.40 13.26 3.52
N SER A 41 2.51 13.16 2.78
CA SER A 41 3.81 12.72 3.32
C SER A 41 4.93 13.68 2.95
N ASP A 42 5.71 14.11 3.94
CA ASP A 42 6.92 14.92 3.76
C ASP A 42 8.16 14.00 3.72
N ALA A 43 8.76 13.87 2.55
CA ALA A 43 9.92 13.01 2.33
C ALA A 43 11.16 13.48 3.10
N ASP A 44 11.36 14.79 3.26
CA ASP A 44 12.50 15.34 4.00
C ASP A 44 12.38 15.06 5.49
N ARG A 45 11.14 15.07 6.01
CA ARG A 45 10.85 14.64 7.38
C ARG A 45 11.10 13.16 7.58
N LEU A 46 10.61 12.31 6.66
CA LEU A 46 10.81 10.86 6.72
C LEU A 46 12.30 10.46 6.62
N ALA A 47 13.07 11.16 5.80
CA ALA A 47 14.52 10.94 5.68
C ALA A 47 15.31 11.29 6.95
N ARG A 48 14.73 12.10 7.86
CA ARG A 48 15.31 12.45 9.17
C ARG A 48 14.59 11.77 10.35
N ASN A 49 13.78 10.76 10.09
CA ASN A 49 13.07 10.03 11.13
C ASN A 49 14.05 9.42 12.15
N GLU A 50 13.72 9.51 13.44
CA GLU A 50 14.50 8.98 14.57
C GLU A 50 13.83 7.78 15.25
N VAL A 51 12.56 7.54 14.95
CA VAL A 51 11.80 6.41 15.52
C VAL A 51 12.14 5.14 14.75
N PRO A 52 12.48 4.01 15.40
CA PRO A 52 12.68 2.75 14.68
C PRO A 52 11.41 2.31 13.96
N VAL A 53 11.52 1.90 12.69
CA VAL A 53 10.39 1.44 11.89
C VAL A 53 10.68 0.04 11.35
N ALA A 54 9.66 -0.81 11.33
CA ALA A 54 9.68 -2.07 10.59
C ALA A 54 8.47 -2.12 9.66
N ALA A 55 8.67 -2.68 8.47
CA ALA A 55 7.62 -2.85 7.48
C ALA A 55 7.74 -4.22 6.82
N THR A 56 6.62 -4.82 6.47
CA THR A 56 6.57 -5.97 5.56
C THR A 56 6.37 -5.50 4.14
N VAL A 57 7.11 -6.11 3.20
CA VAL A 57 6.91 -5.93 1.75
C VAL A 57 6.65 -7.30 1.16
N TYR A 58 5.45 -7.49 0.61
CA TYR A 58 5.07 -8.76 0.00
C TYR A 58 5.53 -8.79 -1.46
N VAL A 59 6.17 -9.88 -1.87
CA VAL A 59 6.73 -10.00 -3.22
C VAL A 59 5.63 -10.01 -4.29
N ASP A 60 4.54 -10.74 -4.02
CA ASP A 60 3.44 -10.97 -4.96
C ASP A 60 2.18 -10.15 -4.57
N ASP A 61 2.36 -8.94 -4.04
CA ASP A 61 1.25 -8.03 -3.74
C ASP A 61 0.67 -7.45 -5.03
N VAL A 62 -0.61 -7.73 -5.29
CA VAL A 62 -1.31 -7.24 -6.49
C VAL A 62 -1.72 -5.77 -6.42
N TYR A 63 -1.65 -5.14 -5.23
CA TYR A 63 -2.04 -3.76 -4.99
C TYR A 63 -0.84 -2.83 -4.81
N VAL A 64 0.25 -3.33 -4.21
CA VAL A 64 1.44 -2.53 -3.92
C VAL A 64 2.65 -3.08 -4.67
N GLU A 65 3.05 -2.36 -5.72
CA GLU A 65 4.24 -2.71 -6.50
C GLU A 65 5.50 -2.70 -5.63
N ARG A 66 6.17 -3.87 -5.58
CA ARG A 66 7.32 -4.12 -4.71
C ARG A 66 8.42 -3.09 -4.88
N SER A 67 8.74 -2.73 -6.13
CA SER A 67 9.84 -1.80 -6.43
C SER A 67 9.62 -0.42 -5.81
N PHE A 68 8.38 0.10 -5.83
CA PHE A 68 8.02 1.36 -5.18
C PHE A 68 7.99 1.25 -3.65
N ALA A 69 7.55 0.11 -3.10
CA ALA A 69 7.60 -0.13 -1.66
C ALA A 69 9.05 -0.14 -1.14
N GLU A 70 9.96 -0.80 -1.84
CA GLU A 70 11.38 -0.82 -1.52
C GLU A 70 12.05 0.56 -1.69
N GLU A 71 11.65 1.33 -2.70
CA GLU A 71 12.09 2.73 -2.86
C GLU A 71 11.68 3.59 -1.67
N THR A 72 10.42 3.51 -1.27
CA THR A 72 9.90 4.21 -0.08
C THR A 72 10.66 3.79 1.17
N ALA A 73 10.90 2.47 1.35
CA ALA A 73 11.64 1.93 2.47
C ALA A 73 13.07 2.52 2.57
N ARG A 74 13.76 2.71 1.44
CA ARG A 74 15.09 3.34 1.40
C ARG A 74 15.06 4.82 1.77
N GLY A 75 13.97 5.52 1.48
CA GLY A 75 13.79 6.95 1.77
C GLY A 75 13.48 7.27 3.24
N VAL A 76 13.00 6.30 4.02
CA VAL A 76 12.64 6.49 5.44
C VAL A 76 13.80 6.06 6.33
N ARG A 77 14.41 7.00 7.05
CA ARG A 77 15.49 6.67 8.00
C ARG A 77 14.97 5.79 9.13
N GLY A 78 15.72 4.74 9.46
CA GLY A 78 15.39 3.82 10.55
C GLY A 78 14.36 2.75 10.19
N LEU A 79 13.88 2.71 8.94
CA LEU A 79 12.99 1.66 8.45
C LEU A 79 13.76 0.41 8.06
N ARG A 80 13.32 -0.74 8.56
CA ARG A 80 13.76 -2.07 8.13
C ARG A 80 12.63 -2.83 7.46
N ALA A 81 12.83 -3.20 6.21
CA ALA A 81 11.86 -3.98 5.45
C ALA A 81 12.12 -5.48 5.61
N TRP A 82 11.09 -6.24 5.95
CA TRP A 82 11.04 -7.69 5.76
C TRP A 82 10.34 -7.96 4.43
N VAL A 83 11.13 -8.30 3.41
CA VAL A 83 10.62 -8.68 2.10
C VAL A 83 10.35 -10.19 2.11
N THR A 84 9.13 -10.60 1.76
CA THR A 84 8.73 -12.02 1.79
C THR A 84 7.68 -12.36 0.74
N ASN A 85 7.74 -13.60 0.23
CA ASN A 85 6.73 -14.20 -0.63
C ASN A 85 5.83 -15.20 0.13
N GLU A 86 5.91 -15.23 1.46
CA GLU A 86 5.08 -16.11 2.30
C GLU A 86 3.60 -15.68 2.31
N TYR A 87 3.32 -14.41 1.98
CA TYR A 87 1.99 -13.81 2.02
C TYR A 87 1.79 -12.85 0.85
N ALA A 88 0.52 -12.50 0.62
CA ALA A 88 0.11 -11.42 -0.27
C ALA A 88 -0.48 -10.25 0.55
N HIS A 89 -1.17 -9.32 -0.12
CA HIS A 89 -1.78 -8.14 0.48
C HIS A 89 -2.64 -8.41 1.73
N ASN A 90 -3.28 -9.57 1.80
CA ASN A 90 -4.10 -9.99 2.93
C ASN A 90 -3.30 -10.58 4.11
N GLY A 91 -1.97 -10.44 4.15
CA GLY A 91 -1.09 -11.09 5.12
C GLY A 91 -1.55 -10.93 6.57
N LEU A 92 -1.92 -9.72 7.00
CA LEU A 92 -2.40 -9.47 8.36
C LEU A 92 -3.66 -10.27 8.72
N ARG A 93 -4.55 -10.53 7.74
CA ARG A 93 -5.74 -11.38 7.94
C ARG A 93 -5.38 -12.87 7.92
N ALA A 94 -4.40 -13.26 7.11
CA ALA A 94 -3.99 -14.64 6.98
C ALA A 94 -3.20 -15.14 8.21
N ASP A 95 -2.28 -14.32 8.72
CA ASP A 95 -1.37 -14.70 9.81
C ASP A 95 -0.84 -13.46 10.57
N GLY A 96 -1.78 -12.68 11.10
CA GLY A 96 -1.45 -11.40 11.73
C GLY A 96 -0.59 -11.53 12.99
N GLU A 97 -0.71 -12.62 13.74
CA GLU A 97 0.11 -12.86 14.94
C GLU A 97 1.59 -13.00 14.58
N ARG A 98 1.93 -13.83 13.59
CA ARG A 98 3.31 -14.00 13.13
C ARG A 98 3.86 -12.72 12.52
N ILE A 99 3.10 -12.06 11.66
CA ILE A 99 3.54 -10.85 10.98
C ILE A 99 3.80 -9.72 11.99
N LEU A 100 2.81 -9.43 12.84
CA LEU A 100 2.95 -8.36 13.83
C LEU A 100 4.03 -8.70 14.87
N GLY A 101 4.09 -9.94 15.34
CA GLY A 101 5.12 -10.41 16.27
C GLY A 101 6.51 -10.15 15.72
N ARG A 102 6.76 -10.57 14.47
CA ARG A 102 8.04 -10.33 13.80
C ARG A 102 8.36 -8.85 13.63
N LEU A 103 7.40 -8.03 13.19
CA LEU A 103 7.61 -6.58 13.04
C LEU A 103 7.94 -5.91 14.38
N LEU A 104 7.29 -6.32 15.48
CA LEU A 104 7.59 -5.83 16.83
C LEU A 104 8.99 -6.27 17.29
N ASP A 105 9.38 -7.52 17.04
CA ASP A 105 10.72 -8.01 17.36
C ASP A 105 11.79 -7.30 16.52
N MET A 106 11.51 -7.02 15.25
CA MET A 106 12.35 -6.16 14.44
C MET A 106 12.52 -4.82 15.15
N VAL A 107 11.46 -4.04 15.37
CA VAL A 107 11.52 -2.72 16.04
C VAL A 107 12.31 -2.77 17.35
N ARG A 108 12.16 -3.83 18.14
CA ARG A 108 12.83 -4.02 19.45
C ARG A 108 14.26 -4.57 19.37
N GLY A 109 14.77 -4.87 18.17
CA GLY A 109 16.14 -5.36 17.95
C GLY A 109 16.35 -6.84 18.32
N ARG A 110 15.30 -7.65 18.24
CA ARG A 110 15.31 -9.08 18.59
C ARG A 110 15.12 -10.05 17.42
N ALA A 111 14.84 -9.51 16.24
CA ALA A 111 14.67 -10.28 15.00
C ALA A 111 15.98 -10.42 14.22
#